data_AF-A0A8B6H196-F1
#
_entry.id   AF-A0A8B6H196-F1
#
_cell.length_a   1.000
_cell.length_b   1.000
_cell.length_c   1.000
_cell.angle_alpha   90.00
_cell.angle_beta   90.00
_cell.angle_gamma   90.00
#
_symmetry.space_group_name_H-M   'P 1'
#
loop_
_entity.id
_entity.type
_entity.pdbx_description
1 polymer ?
#
loop_
_entity_poly.entity_id
_entity_poly.type
_entity_poly.pdbx_seq_one_letter_code
_entity_poly.pdbx_strand_id
1 'polypeptide(L)'
;MYNIPRTTLLRRLKTMDLDSPATKPTVLTIKDEKALVGHILRMEERRFCLTITDVRKLAYEIAVRSGRKHCFNNIKKSAGYDWWQGFRDRHPCLSVRIPEGLSAARSSMLNPIGISAYFQKLGSFLDKLKIKVKPQQIFNADETGVSTVQIKRLSVKRGKKSVHSKTSGERGENVV
;
A
#
# COMPACT_ATOMS: atom_id res chain seq x y z
N MET A 1 35.61 -2.50 25.60
CA MET A 1 35.39 -3.73 24.80
C MET A 1 34.09 -4.40 25.28
N TYR A 2 33.24 -4.88 24.37
CA TYR A 2 31.82 -5.24 24.58
C TYR A 2 31.51 -6.45 25.49
N ASN A 3 32.42 -6.91 26.36
CA ASN A 3 32.26 -8.05 27.27
C ASN A 3 31.64 -9.32 26.63
N ILE A 4 32.05 -9.64 25.39
CA ILE A 4 31.55 -10.80 24.65
C ILE A 4 32.50 -11.99 24.90
N PRO A 5 32.02 -13.15 25.38
CA PRO A 5 32.86 -14.33 25.59
C PRO A 5 33.58 -14.79 24.32
N ARG A 6 34.85 -15.21 24.44
CA ARG A 6 35.68 -15.74 23.33
C ARG A 6 35.01 -16.92 22.61
N THR A 7 34.31 -17.77 23.34
CA THR A 7 33.56 -18.92 22.80
C THR A 7 32.45 -18.49 21.84
N THR A 8 31.77 -17.38 22.13
CA THR A 8 30.75 -16.79 21.25
C THR A 8 31.35 -16.30 19.94
N LEU A 9 32.52 -15.65 20.00
CA LEU A 9 33.25 -15.17 18.82
C LEU A 9 33.73 -16.34 17.95
N LEU A 10 34.33 -17.36 18.56
CA LEU A 10 34.80 -18.56 17.85
C LEU A 10 33.66 -19.35 17.21
N ARG A 11 32.53 -19.49 17.90
CA ARG A 11 31.33 -20.10 17.32
C ARG A 11 30.87 -19.32 16.09
N ARG A 12 30.79 -17.99 16.20
CA ARG A 12 30.35 -17.13 15.09
C ARG A 12 31.26 -17.28 13.87
N LEU A 13 32.58 -17.23 14.06
CA LEU A 13 33.57 -17.41 13.00
C LEU A 13 33.46 -18.77 12.30
N LYS A 14 33.09 -19.83 13.04
CA LYS A 14 32.96 -21.19 12.48
C LYS A 14 31.63 -21.48 11.81
N THR A 15 30.53 -20.91 12.30
CA THR A 15 29.17 -21.31 11.89
C THR A 15 28.44 -20.30 11.03
N MET A 16 28.91 -19.04 10.99
CA MET A 16 28.19 -17.95 10.34
C MET A 16 29.15 -17.05 9.59
N ASP A 17 28.65 -16.49 8.50
CA ASP A 17 29.36 -15.45 7.77
C ASP A 17 29.50 -14.20 8.65
N LEU A 18 30.62 -13.49 8.54
CA LEU A 18 30.93 -12.34 9.42
C LEU A 18 29.88 -11.23 9.30
N ASP A 19 29.32 -11.07 8.10
CA ASP A 19 28.28 -10.08 7.78
C ASP A 19 26.85 -10.52 8.12
N SER A 20 26.67 -11.77 8.58
CA SER A 20 25.34 -12.23 8.98
C SER A 20 24.82 -11.38 10.15
N PRO A 21 23.53 -11.00 10.17
CA PRO A 21 22.95 -10.32 11.33
C PRO A 21 22.96 -11.23 12.57
N ALA A 22 22.98 -10.65 13.76
CA ALA A 22 22.80 -11.40 15.02
C ALA A 22 21.36 -11.98 15.17
N THR A 23 20.44 -11.53 14.30
CA THR A 23 19.03 -11.91 14.28
C THR A 23 18.82 -13.22 13.51
N LYS A 24 17.71 -13.91 13.79
CA LYS A 24 17.30 -15.11 13.04
C LYS A 24 17.28 -14.82 11.52
N PRO A 25 17.81 -15.74 10.68
CA PRO A 25 17.79 -15.55 9.24
C PRO A 25 16.35 -15.43 8.73
N THR A 26 16.15 -14.53 7.77
CA THR A 26 14.85 -14.32 7.13
C THR A 26 14.47 -15.52 6.25
N VAL A 27 13.18 -15.82 6.15
CA VAL A 27 12.67 -16.92 5.32
C VAL A 27 12.96 -16.68 3.82
N LEU A 28 12.89 -15.41 3.39
CA LEU A 28 13.27 -14.98 2.05
C LEU A 28 14.71 -14.48 2.05
N THR A 29 15.42 -14.75 0.95
CA THR A 29 16.75 -14.18 0.74
C THR A 29 16.66 -12.68 0.46
N ILE A 30 17.78 -11.97 0.66
CA ILE A 30 17.87 -10.54 0.34
C ILE A 30 17.50 -10.29 -1.14
N LYS A 31 17.89 -11.19 -2.05
CA LYS A 31 17.57 -11.10 -3.48
C LYS A 31 16.06 -11.20 -3.72
N ASP A 32 15.40 -12.16 -3.08
CA ASP A 32 13.96 -12.36 -3.23
C ASP A 32 13.15 -11.24 -2.60
N GLU A 33 13.58 -10.74 -1.42
CA GLU A 33 12.96 -9.57 -0.81
C GLU A 33 13.07 -8.34 -1.71
N LYS A 34 14.24 -8.07 -2.30
CA LYS A 34 14.41 -6.97 -3.27
C LYS A 34 13.52 -7.15 -4.50
N ALA A 35 13.41 -8.36 -5.03
CA ALA A 35 12.52 -8.65 -6.17
C ALA A 35 11.05 -8.41 -5.82
N LEU A 36 10.62 -8.81 -4.61
CA LEU A 36 9.29 -8.58 -4.09
C LEU A 36 8.99 -7.08 -3.94
N VAL A 37 9.91 -6.29 -3.38
CA VAL A 37 9.80 -4.83 -3.30
C VAL A 37 9.67 -4.22 -4.69
N GLY A 38 10.52 -4.63 -5.64
CA GLY A 38 10.44 -4.14 -7.02
C GLY A 38 9.11 -4.49 -7.71
N HIS A 39 8.54 -5.66 -7.43
CA HIS A 39 7.22 -6.02 -7.91
C HIS A 39 6.11 -5.14 -7.32
N ILE A 40 6.14 -4.86 -6.01
CA ILE A 40 5.18 -3.97 -5.35
C ILE A 40 5.20 -2.58 -6.00
N LEU A 41 6.39 -2.01 -6.21
CA LEU A 41 6.54 -0.68 -6.82
C LEU A 41 6.05 -0.66 -8.27
N ARG A 42 6.34 -1.69 -9.07
CA ARG A 42 5.89 -1.80 -10.46
C ARG A 42 4.36 -1.91 -10.57
N MET A 43 3.74 -2.66 -9.66
CA MET A 43 2.28 -2.79 -9.59
C MET A 43 1.65 -1.44 -9.22
N GLU A 44 2.25 -0.72 -8.28
CA GLU A 44 1.82 0.61 -7.89
C GLU A 44 1.87 1.63 -9.05
N GLU A 45 2.94 1.61 -9.86
CA GLU A 45 3.06 2.46 -11.06
C GLU A 45 1.91 2.23 -12.05
N ARG A 46 1.43 0.99 -12.14
CA ARG A 46 0.30 0.58 -12.99
C ARG A 46 -1.07 0.82 -12.34
N ARG A 47 -1.12 1.52 -11.20
CA ARG A 47 -2.32 1.76 -10.39
C ARG A 47 -2.99 0.50 -9.85
N PHE A 48 -2.23 -0.59 -9.72
CA PHE A 48 -2.64 -1.80 -9.04
C PHE A 48 -1.88 -1.90 -7.73
N CYS A 49 -2.50 -1.48 -6.63
CA CYS A 49 -1.84 -1.54 -5.35
C CYS A 49 -2.06 -2.92 -4.71
N LEU A 50 -1.01 -3.50 -4.13
CA LEU A 50 -1.10 -4.77 -3.42
C LEU A 50 -1.48 -4.53 -1.96
N THR A 51 -2.43 -5.31 -1.45
CA THR A 51 -2.77 -5.28 -0.03
C THR A 51 -1.70 -6.00 0.80
N ILE A 52 -1.68 -5.77 2.11
CA ILE A 52 -0.80 -6.52 3.04
C ILE A 52 -1.03 -8.03 2.89
N THR A 53 -2.28 -8.46 2.70
CA THR A 53 -2.63 -9.87 2.50
C THR A 53 -2.04 -10.43 1.21
N ASP A 54 -2.02 -9.65 0.12
CA ASP A 54 -1.47 -10.10 -1.16
C ASP A 54 0.05 -10.24 -1.07
N VAL A 55 0.73 -9.29 -0.44
CA VAL A 55 2.18 -9.37 -0.22
C VAL A 55 2.55 -10.60 0.62
N ARG A 56 1.76 -10.90 1.66
CA ARG A 56 1.96 -12.10 2.50
C ARG A 56 1.72 -13.41 1.74
N LYS A 57 0.77 -13.44 0.81
CA LYS A 57 0.54 -14.59 -0.07
C LYS A 57 1.68 -14.74 -1.09
N LEU A 58 2.13 -13.64 -1.70
CA LEU A 58 3.25 -13.67 -2.64
C LEU A 58 4.54 -14.18 -1.97
N ALA A 59 4.79 -13.76 -0.73
CA ALA A 59 5.93 -14.23 0.06
C ALA A 59 5.87 -15.75 0.33
N TYR A 60 4.67 -16.28 0.59
CA TYR A 60 4.46 -17.72 0.72
C TYR A 60 4.77 -18.44 -0.59
N GLU A 61 4.24 -17.96 -1.71
CA GLU A 61 4.49 -18.57 -3.02
C GLU A 61 5.97 -18.58 -3.41
N ILE A 62 6.69 -17.48 -3.12
CA ILE A 62 8.14 -17.41 -3.34
C ILE A 62 8.85 -18.46 -2.49
N ALA A 63 8.48 -18.61 -1.21
CA ALA A 63 9.11 -19.56 -0.31
C ALA A 63 8.89 -21.01 -0.75
N VAL A 64 7.65 -21.36 -1.14
CA VAL A 64 7.28 -22.68 -1.66
C VAL A 64 8.00 -22.99 -2.97
N ARG A 65 7.97 -22.07 -3.94
CA ARG A 65 8.60 -22.26 -5.26
C ARG A 65 10.12 -22.37 -5.15
N SER A 66 10.72 -21.72 -4.16
CA SER A 66 12.16 -21.81 -3.90
C SER A 66 12.55 -23.09 -3.13
N GLY A 67 11.60 -23.95 -2.78
CA GLY A 67 11.85 -25.19 -2.03
C GLY A 67 12.43 -24.98 -0.62
N ARG A 68 12.26 -23.78 -0.04
CA ARG A 68 12.87 -23.44 1.25
C ARG A 68 12.01 -23.91 2.40
N LYS A 69 12.66 -24.41 3.45
CA LYS A 69 11.98 -24.67 4.73
C LYS A 69 11.47 -23.35 5.31
N HIS A 70 10.17 -23.21 5.48
CA HIS A 70 9.53 -22.02 6.01
C HIS A 70 8.52 -22.33 7.11
N CYS A 71 8.31 -21.37 8.01
CA CYS A 71 7.30 -21.45 9.08
C CYS A 71 5.95 -20.82 8.69
N PHE A 72 5.76 -20.50 7.40
CA PHE A 72 4.51 -19.91 6.93
C PHE A 72 3.34 -20.89 7.01
N ASN A 73 2.12 -20.35 7.06
CA ASN A 73 0.93 -21.15 7.23
C ASN A 73 0.53 -21.81 5.91
N ASN A 74 0.64 -23.13 5.84
CA ASN A 74 0.32 -23.93 4.64
C ASN A 74 -1.19 -24.00 4.36
N ILE A 75 -2.03 -23.93 5.39
CA ILE A 75 -3.50 -23.96 5.26
C ILE A 75 -3.97 -22.65 4.63
N LYS A 76 -3.51 -21.52 5.18
CA LYS A 76 -3.86 -20.17 4.71
C LYS A 76 -3.03 -19.72 3.50
N LYS A 77 -2.01 -20.50 3.10
CA LYS A 77 -1.05 -20.20 2.03
C LYS A 77 -0.50 -18.77 2.11
N SER A 78 -0.02 -18.39 3.30
CA SER A 78 0.28 -17.00 3.64
C SER A 78 1.38 -16.90 4.70
N ALA A 79 2.26 -15.92 4.54
CA ALA A 79 3.23 -15.55 5.56
C ALA A 79 2.54 -14.96 6.81
N GLY A 80 3.19 -15.04 7.97
CA GLY A 80 2.70 -14.46 9.23
C GLY A 80 2.64 -12.93 9.21
N TYR A 81 1.93 -12.32 10.16
CA TYR A 81 1.92 -10.87 10.32
C TYR A 81 3.27 -10.34 10.81
N ASP A 82 3.92 -11.05 11.73
CA ASP A 82 5.26 -10.70 12.24
C ASP A 82 6.31 -10.68 11.12
N TRP A 83 6.20 -11.62 10.17
CA TRP A 83 7.04 -11.63 8.98
C TRP A 83 6.85 -10.35 8.15
N TRP A 84 5.60 -9.91 7.97
CA TRP A 84 5.28 -8.68 7.26
C TRP A 84 5.84 -7.44 7.98
N GLN A 85 5.72 -7.36 9.31
CA GLN A 85 6.30 -6.27 10.09
C GLN A 85 7.82 -6.21 9.90
N GLY A 86 8.51 -7.34 10.07
CA GLY A 86 9.96 -7.38 9.85
C GLY A 86 10.36 -7.04 8.42
N PHE A 87 9.61 -7.51 7.42
CA PHE A 87 9.83 -7.15 6.01
C PHE A 87 9.70 -5.64 5.80
N ARG A 88 8.67 -5.01 6.36
CA ARG A 88 8.47 -3.57 6.27
C ARG A 88 9.60 -2.79 6.96
N ASP A 89 10.06 -3.24 8.12
CA ASP A 89 11.13 -2.57 8.87
C ASP A 89 12.47 -2.63 8.11
N ARG A 90 12.74 -3.74 7.41
CA ARG A 90 13.90 -3.87 6.52
C ARG A 90 13.81 -3.04 5.24
N HIS A 91 12.60 -2.73 4.79
CA HIS A 91 12.34 -2.00 3.53
C HIS A 91 11.57 -0.69 3.81
N PRO A 92 12.22 0.32 4.44
CA PRO A 92 11.57 1.57 4.83
C PRO A 92 11.16 2.44 3.64
N CYS A 93 11.49 2.03 2.40
CA CYS A 93 11.00 2.61 1.16
C CYS A 93 9.52 2.28 0.90
N LEU A 94 8.93 1.32 1.61
CA LEU A 94 7.52 0.97 1.55
C LEU A 94 6.73 1.65 2.68
N SER A 95 5.53 2.10 2.37
CA SER A 95 4.56 2.67 3.30
C SER A 95 3.22 1.97 3.13
N VAL A 96 2.50 1.79 4.23
CA VAL A 96 1.12 1.34 4.19
C VAL A 96 0.21 2.57 4.12
N ARG A 97 -0.67 2.63 3.12
CA ARG A 97 -1.63 3.72 2.94
C ARG A 97 -3.04 3.17 2.78
N ILE A 98 -4.00 3.96 3.22
CA ILE A 98 -5.40 3.75 2.90
C ILE A 98 -5.60 4.46 1.55
N PRO A 99 -6.06 3.75 0.49
CA PRO A 99 -6.37 4.41 -0.76
C PRO A 99 -7.49 5.43 -0.52
N GLU A 100 -7.36 6.60 -1.12
CA GLU A 100 -8.52 7.48 -1.24
C GLU A 100 -9.50 6.86 -2.23
N GLY A 101 -10.75 6.70 -1.79
CA GLY A 101 -11.82 6.14 -2.59
C GLY A 101 -12.17 7.06 -3.75
N LEU A 102 -11.43 6.95 -4.85
CA LEU A 102 -11.74 7.63 -6.09
C LEU A 102 -12.72 6.73 -6.86
N SER A 103 -14.00 7.11 -6.85
CA SER A 103 -15.02 6.38 -7.62
C SER A 103 -14.62 6.35 -9.10
N ALA A 104 -14.99 5.28 -9.81
CA ALA A 104 -14.69 5.14 -11.24
C ALA A 104 -15.14 6.36 -12.04
N ALA A 105 -16.31 6.93 -11.72
CA ALA A 105 -16.81 8.18 -12.30
C ALA A 105 -15.85 9.36 -12.07
N ARG A 106 -15.31 9.54 -10.86
CA ARG A 106 -14.32 10.59 -10.56
C ARG A 106 -13.00 10.35 -11.28
N SER A 107 -12.58 9.08 -11.43
CA SER A 107 -11.34 8.76 -12.16
C SER A 107 -11.47 9.04 -13.65
N SER A 108 -12.65 8.81 -14.23
CA SER A 108 -12.94 9.12 -15.64
C SER A 108 -13.02 10.63 -15.90
N MET A 109 -13.43 11.42 -14.90
CA MET A 109 -13.51 12.88 -14.98
C MET A 109 -12.18 13.60 -14.75
N LEU A 110 -11.13 12.90 -14.31
CA LEU A 110 -9.75 13.41 -14.22
C LEU A 110 -9.04 13.43 -15.59
N ASN A 111 -9.75 13.85 -16.64
CA ASN A 111 -9.18 14.14 -17.94
C ASN A 111 -9.20 15.68 -18.16
N PRO A 112 -8.20 16.27 -18.84
CA PRO A 112 -8.15 17.72 -19.05
C PRO A 112 -9.42 18.26 -19.72
N ILE A 113 -10.00 17.48 -20.63
CA ILE A 113 -11.21 17.84 -21.38
C ILE A 113 -12.43 17.96 -20.46
N GLY A 114 -12.67 16.96 -19.61
CA GLY A 114 -13.79 16.93 -18.67
C GLY A 114 -13.62 17.94 -17.55
N ILE A 115 -12.40 18.16 -17.07
CA ILE A 115 -12.09 19.23 -16.10
C ILE A 115 -12.42 20.60 -16.72
N SER A 116 -11.93 20.87 -17.94
CA SER A 116 -12.18 22.14 -18.62
C SER A 116 -13.67 22.36 -18.88
N ALA A 117 -14.38 21.34 -19.38
CA ALA A 117 -15.83 21.43 -19.64
C ALA A 117 -16.62 21.68 -18.35
N TYR A 118 -16.25 21.03 -17.24
CA TYR A 118 -16.87 21.25 -15.94
C TYR A 118 -16.70 22.69 -15.45
N PHE A 119 -15.46 23.20 -15.44
CA PHE A 119 -15.20 24.57 -14.95
C PHE A 119 -15.80 25.64 -15.87
N GLN A 120 -15.86 25.41 -17.18
CA GLN A 120 -16.56 26.30 -18.10
C GLN A 120 -18.06 26.37 -17.78
N LYS A 121 -18.69 25.22 -17.53
CA LYS A 121 -20.12 25.15 -17.18
C LYS A 121 -20.40 25.75 -15.79
N LEU A 122 -19.52 25.53 -14.83
CA LEU A 122 -19.62 26.15 -13.51
C LEU A 122 -19.48 27.67 -13.60
N GLY A 123 -18.50 28.16 -14.35
CA GLY A 123 -18.28 29.58 -14.58
C GLY A 123 -19.51 30.26 -15.19
N SER A 124 -20.06 29.69 -16.27
CA SER A 124 -21.25 30.25 -16.92
C SER A 124 -22.49 30.25 -16.02
N PHE A 125 -22.64 29.24 -15.15
CA PHE A 125 -23.73 29.19 -14.18
C PHE A 125 -23.59 30.25 -13.08
N LEU A 126 -22.38 30.43 -12.55
CA LEU A 126 -22.07 31.47 -11.55
C LEU A 126 -22.26 32.88 -12.12
N ASP A 127 -21.88 33.09 -13.39
CA ASP A 127 -22.10 34.34 -14.12
C ASP A 127 -23.60 34.61 -14.32
N LYS A 128 -24.37 33.60 -14.75
CA LYS A 128 -25.83 33.70 -14.93
C LYS A 128 -26.56 34.07 -13.63
N LEU A 129 -26.13 33.51 -12.51
CA LEU A 129 -26.71 33.78 -11.18
C LEU A 129 -26.15 35.06 -10.53
N LYS A 130 -25.14 35.71 -11.11
CA LYS A 130 -24.47 36.91 -10.56
C LYS A 130 -23.93 36.72 -9.14
N ILE A 131 -23.53 35.49 -8.79
CA ILE A 131 -23.01 35.11 -7.45
C ILE A 131 -21.50 34.90 -7.43
N LYS A 132 -20.81 35.08 -8.56
CA LYS A 132 -19.35 34.86 -8.69
C LYS A 132 -18.51 35.69 -7.72
N VAL A 133 -19.02 36.85 -7.30
CA VAL A 133 -18.39 37.76 -6.31
C VAL A 133 -19.10 37.77 -4.96
N LYS A 134 -20.03 36.84 -4.71
CA LYS A 134 -20.86 36.78 -3.49
C LYS A 134 -20.76 35.40 -2.84
N PRO A 135 -19.60 35.05 -2.27
CA PRO A 135 -19.39 33.75 -1.63
C PRO A 135 -20.38 33.47 -0.50
N GLN A 136 -20.93 34.51 0.15
CA GLN A 136 -21.92 34.40 1.23
C GLN A 136 -23.24 33.76 0.79
N GLN A 137 -23.49 33.67 -0.52
CA GLN A 137 -24.71 33.07 -1.08
C GLN A 137 -24.50 31.64 -1.58
N ILE A 138 -23.29 31.08 -1.40
CA ILE A 138 -22.96 29.72 -1.81
C ILE A 138 -22.99 28.85 -0.56
N PHE A 139 -24.03 28.06 -0.43
CA PHE A 139 -24.18 27.09 0.65
C PHE A 139 -23.75 25.72 0.17
N ASN A 140 -22.93 25.04 0.98
CA ASN A 140 -22.66 23.64 0.77
C ASN A 140 -23.82 22.83 1.36
N ALA A 141 -24.44 21.99 0.55
CA ALA A 141 -25.51 21.07 0.96
C ALA A 141 -25.13 19.69 0.44
N ASP A 142 -24.15 19.06 1.09
CA ASP A 142 -23.76 17.68 0.81
C ASP A 142 -24.13 16.75 1.97
N GLU A 143 -24.65 15.59 1.61
CA GLU A 143 -24.94 14.53 2.58
C GLU A 143 -23.65 13.78 2.90
N THR A 144 -23.30 13.72 4.20
CA THR A 144 -22.17 12.93 4.66
C THR A 144 -22.62 11.48 4.89
N GLY A 145 -22.44 10.64 3.87
CA GLY A 145 -22.62 9.19 4.02
C GLY A 145 -21.50 8.57 4.86
N VAL A 146 -21.84 8.02 6.02
CA VAL A 146 -20.90 7.24 6.84
C VAL A 146 -20.89 5.80 6.32
N SER A 147 -19.83 5.42 5.63
CA SER A 147 -19.69 4.05 5.14
C SER A 147 -19.11 3.14 6.22
N THR A 148 -19.78 2.02 6.50
CA THR A 148 -19.29 0.95 7.38
C THR A 148 -18.34 -0.02 6.66
N VAL A 149 -18.09 0.19 5.35
CA VAL A 149 -17.27 -0.72 4.54
C VAL A 149 -15.79 -0.59 4.88
N GLN A 150 -15.17 -1.71 5.24
CA GLN A 150 -13.75 -1.77 5.61
C GLN A 150 -12.84 -1.44 4.41
N ILE A 151 -12.05 -0.36 4.54
CA ILE A 151 -11.08 0.03 3.49
C ILE A 151 -9.79 -0.76 3.65
N LYS A 152 -9.41 -1.50 2.60
CA LYS A 152 -8.18 -2.31 2.61
C LYS A 152 -6.94 -1.41 2.57
N ARG A 153 -5.97 -1.72 3.43
CA ARG A 153 -4.67 -1.04 3.47
C ARG A 153 -3.74 -1.59 2.40
N LEU A 154 -3.10 -0.69 1.66
CA LEU A 154 -2.26 -0.96 0.50
C LEU A 154 -0.79 -0.65 0.79
N SER A 155 0.11 -1.42 0.17
CA SER A 155 1.55 -1.19 0.23
C SER A 155 1.98 -0.35 -0.97
N VAL A 156 2.63 0.78 -0.72
CA VAL A 156 3.04 1.78 -1.73
C VAL A 156 4.42 2.35 -1.43
N LYS A 157 5.04 3.03 -2.39
CA LYS A 157 6.27 3.80 -2.20
C LYS A 157 6.09 4.90 -1.15
N ARG A 158 7.03 4.99 -0.21
CA ARG A 158 7.09 6.05 0.78
C ARG A 158 7.32 7.41 0.10
N GLY A 159 6.57 8.43 0.55
CA GLY A 159 6.66 9.82 0.05
C GLY A 159 5.58 10.22 -0.95
N LYS A 160 4.78 9.28 -1.47
CA LYS A 160 3.68 9.59 -2.39
C LYS A 160 2.45 10.08 -1.62
N LYS A 161 1.91 11.24 -2.01
CA LYS A 161 0.80 11.92 -1.33
C LYS A 161 -0.58 11.36 -1.73
N SER A 162 -0.77 10.99 -2.99
CA SER A 162 -2.05 10.46 -3.51
C SER A 162 -1.91 8.99 -3.88
N VAL A 163 -2.73 8.12 -3.27
CA VAL A 163 -2.81 6.69 -3.58
C VAL A 163 -4.22 6.38 -4.03
N HIS A 164 -4.37 6.03 -5.31
CA HIS A 164 -5.64 5.67 -5.91
C HIS A 164 -5.67 4.17 -6.16
N SER A 165 -6.77 3.52 -5.78
CA SER A 165 -7.03 2.11 -6.09
C SER A 165 -8.25 2.02 -6.99
N LYS A 166 -8.15 1.28 -8.10
CA LYS A 166 -9.32 0.92 -8.89
C LYS A 166 -10.10 -0.16 -8.12
N THR A 167 -11.24 0.21 -7.55
CA THR A 167 -12.22 -0.75 -7.01
C THR A 167 -13.21 -1.14 -8.09
N SER A 168 -13.40 -2.45 -8.31
CA SER A 168 -14.49 -2.97 -9.13
C SER A 168 -15.80 -2.86 -8.34
N GLY A 169 -16.78 -2.14 -8.90
CA GLY A 169 -18.21 -2.30 -8.56
C GLY A 169 -18.67 -1.79 -7.19
N GLU A 170 -19.47 -0.73 -7.23
CA GLU A 170 -20.54 -0.36 -6.29
C GLU A 170 -20.13 -0.06 -4.83
N ARG A 171 -20.21 1.24 -4.50
CA ARG A 171 -20.29 1.71 -3.11
C ARG A 171 -21.51 1.03 -2.50
N GLY A 172 -21.32 0.26 -1.44
CA GLY A 172 -22.42 -0.29 -0.65
C GLY A 172 -23.39 0.81 -0.20
N GLU A 173 -24.64 0.43 0.04
CA GLU A 173 -25.72 1.32 0.43
C GLU A 173 -25.30 2.22 1.60
N ASN A 174 -25.50 3.53 1.42
CA ASN A 174 -25.46 4.48 2.52
C ASN A 174 -26.71 4.22 3.36
N VAL A 175 -26.51 3.92 4.64
CA VAL A 175 -27.61 3.92 5.61
C VAL A 175 -27.78 5.36 6.08
N VAL A 176 -28.98 5.89 5.90
CA VAL A 176 -29.39 7.25 6.31
C VAL A 176 -29.69 7.27 7.80
#